data_AF-A0A352VCU9-F1
#
_entry.id   AF-A0A352VCU9-F1
#
_cell.length_a   1.000
_cell.length_b   1.000
_cell.length_c   1.000
_cell.angle_alpha   90.00
_cell.angle_beta   90.00
_cell.angle_gamma   90.00
#
_symmetry.space_group_name_H-M   'P 1'
#
loop_
_entity.id
_entity.type
_entity.pdbx_description
1 polymer ?
#
loop_
_entity_poly.entity_id
_entity_poly.type
_entity_poly.pdbx_seq_one_letter_code
_entity_poly.pdbx_strand_id
1 'polypeptide(L)'
;MKRLHLAIVLIAFITFFSFSVPKKNFEKRFQVGFGALISTPNIFNLANNFRMAGAVDSLNTGTSYDNLTTEQKAIMSESDFKKLQNLSTAYQKAIIIANIFAGMEYSLQLRTLWNLMITEVDLSLLPMNGSYNGRLDFMVSLNGGIRLPYFIMPYITGGVNFTFQFYPESVANAERWKSNWGTFQNFAFRPGINIKAGLDFKFKLFSIGAYYQYIIKDFEEFSGWWSEMSSSLTDAGENVEVAQAKAAGMVFGAQSKFGISMCWYFF
;
A
#
# COMPACT_ATOMS: atom_id res chain seq x y z
N MET A 1 1.04 34.77 2.10
CA MET A 1 2.49 34.57 2.35
C MET A 1 2.89 33.10 2.57
N LYS A 2 2.22 32.29 3.42
CA LYS A 2 2.60 30.88 3.68
C LYS A 2 2.59 29.96 2.44
N ARG A 3 1.61 30.10 1.54
CA ARG A 3 1.51 29.31 0.30
C ARG A 3 2.61 29.62 -0.72
N LEU A 4 3.05 30.87 -0.79
CA LEU A 4 4.14 31.32 -1.67
C LEU A 4 5.50 30.79 -1.19
N HIS A 5 5.75 30.78 0.11
CA HIS A 5 6.97 30.19 0.69
C HIS A 5 7.03 28.69 0.48
N LEU A 6 5.91 27.98 0.66
CA LEU A 6 5.83 26.55 0.37
C LEU A 6 6.13 26.26 -1.11
N ALA A 7 5.55 27.03 -2.03
CA ALA A 7 5.81 26.90 -3.46
C ALA A 7 7.28 27.18 -3.81
N ILE A 8 7.89 28.22 -3.23
CA ILE A 8 9.31 28.57 -3.46
C ILE A 8 10.24 27.50 -2.89
N VAL A 9 9.96 26.96 -1.70
CA VAL A 9 10.73 25.86 -1.13
C VAL A 9 10.59 24.60 -1.98
N LEU A 10 9.38 24.29 -2.46
CA LEU A 10 9.15 23.16 -3.35
C LEU A 10 9.90 23.32 -4.68
N ILE A 11 9.85 24.51 -5.28
CA ILE A 11 10.56 24.83 -6.52
C ILE A 11 12.07 24.80 -6.30
N ALA A 12 12.57 25.36 -5.19
CA ALA A 12 13.99 25.33 -4.83
C ALA A 12 14.47 23.90 -4.58
N PHE A 13 13.67 23.07 -3.92
CA PHE A 13 13.94 21.66 -3.71
C PHE A 13 13.98 20.92 -5.05
N ILE A 14 12.94 21.07 -5.88
CA ILE A 14 12.88 20.47 -7.23
C ILE A 14 14.09 20.90 -8.06
N THR A 15 14.38 22.20 -8.15
CA THR A 15 15.51 22.73 -8.93
C THR A 15 16.87 22.31 -8.38
N PHE A 16 17.05 22.19 -7.06
CA PHE A 16 18.29 21.66 -6.47
C PHE A 16 18.51 20.18 -6.82
N PHE A 17 17.46 19.38 -6.96
CA PHE A 17 17.55 17.96 -7.32
C PHE A 17 17.48 17.69 -8.85
N SER A 18 16.93 18.61 -9.66
CA SER A 18 16.63 18.37 -11.08
C SER A 18 17.79 18.60 -12.06
N PHE A 19 18.90 19.27 -11.70
CA PHE A 19 19.83 19.80 -12.71
C PHE A 19 21.22 19.16 -12.83
N SER A 20 21.40 17.88 -12.46
CA SER A 20 22.53 17.14 -13.05
C SER A 20 22.12 15.73 -13.43
N VAL A 21 21.90 15.53 -14.74
CA VAL A 21 21.86 14.18 -15.33
C VAL A 21 23.18 13.50 -14.96
N PRO A 22 23.14 12.33 -14.32
CA PRO A 22 24.35 11.65 -13.90
C PRO A 22 25.20 11.29 -15.13
N LYS A 23 26.51 11.58 -15.07
CA LYS A 23 27.45 11.12 -16.11
C LYS A 23 27.37 9.59 -16.20
N LYS A 24 27.52 9.02 -17.40
CA LYS A 24 27.40 7.55 -17.67
C LYS A 24 28.14 6.63 -16.67
N ASN A 25 29.26 7.09 -16.09
CA ASN A 25 30.04 6.33 -15.11
C ASN A 25 29.57 6.49 -13.66
N PHE A 26 28.77 7.50 -13.35
CA PHE A 26 28.18 7.72 -12.03
C PHE A 26 27.19 6.60 -11.70
N GLU A 27 26.39 6.21 -12.69
CA GLU A 27 25.38 5.16 -12.56
C GLU A 27 25.93 3.76 -12.31
N LYS A 28 27.22 3.51 -12.56
CA LYS A 28 27.84 2.20 -12.33
C LYS A 28 28.40 2.04 -10.91
N ARG A 29 28.52 3.13 -10.16
CA ARG A 29 29.12 3.14 -8.83
C ARG A 29 28.23 2.41 -7.82
N PHE A 30 28.85 2.05 -6.70
CA PHE A 30 28.11 1.62 -5.53
C PHE A 30 27.35 2.80 -4.96
N GLN A 31 26.04 2.65 -4.75
CA GLN A 31 25.17 3.67 -4.21
C GLN A 31 24.23 3.05 -3.19
N VAL A 32 24.00 3.75 -2.09
CA VAL A 32 23.01 3.38 -1.08
C VAL A 32 22.02 4.52 -1.00
N GLY A 33 20.74 4.19 -1.06
CA GLY A 33 19.67 5.15 -0.96
C GLY A 33 18.59 4.75 0.03
N PHE A 34 17.96 5.75 0.60
CA PHE A 34 16.82 5.62 1.49
C PHE A 34 15.60 6.29 0.86
N GLY A 35 14.46 5.64 0.96
CA GLY A 35 13.29 5.98 0.17
C GLY A 35 11.98 5.59 0.82
N ALA A 36 10.91 5.82 0.07
CA ALA A 36 9.55 5.46 0.45
C ALA A 36 8.81 4.87 -0.76
N LEU A 37 7.90 3.94 -0.47
CA LEU A 37 6.99 3.36 -1.45
C LEU A 37 5.57 3.84 -1.17
N ILE A 38 4.87 4.25 -2.22
CA ILE A 38 3.45 4.59 -2.17
C ILE A 38 2.72 3.65 -3.11
N SER A 39 1.89 2.76 -2.57
CA SER A 39 1.15 1.77 -3.36
C SER A 39 -0.24 2.29 -3.77
N THR A 40 -0.89 1.62 -4.73
CA THR A 40 -2.25 1.96 -5.17
C THR A 40 -3.25 1.92 -4.01
N PRO A 41 -3.22 0.91 -3.10
CA PRO A 41 -4.02 0.93 -1.89
C PRO A 41 -3.87 2.21 -1.08
N ASN A 42 -2.65 2.74 -0.93
CA ASN A 42 -2.43 4.02 -0.23
C ASN A 42 -3.09 5.19 -0.94
N ILE A 43 -2.98 5.24 -2.28
CA ILE A 43 -3.58 6.31 -3.09
C ILE A 43 -5.10 6.25 -3.01
N PHE A 44 -5.69 5.05 -3.12
CA PHE A 44 -7.13 4.85 -2.99
C PHE A 44 -7.63 5.20 -1.58
N ASN A 45 -6.92 4.77 -0.53
CA ASN A 45 -7.29 5.09 0.84
C ASN A 45 -7.16 6.59 1.14
N LEU A 46 -6.15 7.26 0.59
CA LEU A 46 -6.02 8.71 0.68
C LEU A 46 -7.22 9.41 0.00
N ALA A 47 -7.61 8.98 -1.20
CA ALA A 47 -8.77 9.52 -1.91
C ALA A 47 -10.09 9.29 -1.13
N ASN A 48 -10.28 8.10 -0.57
CA ASN A 48 -11.44 7.79 0.27
C ASN A 48 -11.46 8.64 1.55
N ASN A 49 -10.31 8.86 2.18
CA ASN A 49 -10.21 9.74 3.35
C ASN A 49 -10.57 11.20 3.02
N PHE A 50 -10.17 11.72 1.85
CA PHE A 50 -10.60 13.04 1.40
C PHE A 50 -12.11 13.15 1.18
N ARG A 51 -12.72 12.12 0.59
CA ARG A 51 -14.18 12.05 0.41
C ARG A 51 -14.90 11.99 1.77
N MET A 52 -14.35 11.24 2.72
CA MET A 52 -14.89 11.12 4.07
C MET A 52 -14.82 12.44 4.84
N ALA A 53 -13.69 13.15 4.72
CA ALA A 53 -13.54 14.50 5.27
C ALA A 53 -14.57 15.46 4.67
N GLY A 54 -14.78 15.42 3.34
CA GLY A 54 -15.80 16.22 2.68
C GLY A 54 -17.23 15.92 3.18
N ALA A 55 -17.56 14.65 3.41
CA ALA A 55 -18.87 14.28 3.95
C ALA A 55 -19.09 14.78 5.38
N VAL A 56 -18.04 14.75 6.23
CA VAL A 56 -18.08 15.32 7.58
C VAL A 56 -18.17 16.84 7.56
N ASP A 57 -17.50 17.52 6.65
CA ASP A 57 -17.63 18.97 6.50
C ASP A 57 -19.07 19.34 6.07
N SER A 58 -19.68 18.60 5.14
CA SER A 58 -21.08 18.77 4.76
C SER A 58 -22.05 18.54 5.93
N LEU A 59 -21.75 17.60 6.83
CA LEU A 59 -22.53 17.41 8.05
C LEU A 59 -22.48 18.64 8.97
N ASN A 60 -21.29 19.23 9.13
CA ASN A 60 -21.10 20.44 9.95
C ASN A 60 -21.75 21.69 9.33
N THR A 61 -22.07 21.69 8.04
CA THR A 61 -22.85 22.75 7.39
C THR A 61 -24.37 22.51 7.43
N GLY A 62 -24.83 21.48 8.14
CA GLY A 62 -26.27 21.18 8.32
C GLY A 62 -26.89 20.39 7.17
N THR A 63 -26.07 19.74 6.33
CA THR A 63 -26.56 18.99 5.17
C THR A 63 -27.03 17.59 5.58
N SER A 64 -28.14 17.10 5.02
CA SER A 64 -28.62 15.73 5.25
C SER A 64 -27.83 14.70 4.43
N TYR A 65 -27.91 13.43 4.82
CA TYR A 65 -27.26 12.31 4.10
C TYR A 65 -27.69 12.25 2.62
N ASP A 66 -28.96 12.55 2.32
CA ASP A 66 -29.50 12.51 0.96
C ASP A 66 -28.81 13.49 0.01
N ASN A 67 -28.25 14.56 0.54
CA ASN A 67 -27.56 15.60 -0.21
C ASN A 67 -26.06 15.31 -0.42
N LEU A 68 -25.54 14.20 0.13
CA LEU A 68 -24.18 13.75 -0.17
C LEU A 68 -24.07 13.30 -1.62
N THR A 69 -22.88 13.49 -2.21
CA THR A 69 -22.61 13.00 -3.57
C THR A 69 -22.59 11.46 -3.60
N THR A 70 -22.79 10.88 -4.78
CA THR A 70 -22.75 9.42 -4.99
C THR A 70 -21.44 8.81 -4.47
N GLU A 71 -20.32 9.50 -4.67
CA GLU A 71 -18.99 9.06 -4.23
C GLU A 71 -18.83 9.10 -2.70
N GLN A 72 -19.49 10.03 -2.02
CA GLN A 72 -19.50 10.11 -0.56
C GLN A 72 -20.37 9.01 0.04
N LYS A 73 -21.56 8.77 -0.53
CA LYS A 73 -22.46 7.67 -0.12
C LYS A 73 -21.83 6.28 -0.35
N ALA A 74 -20.95 6.15 -1.34
CA ALA A 74 -20.25 4.89 -1.63
C ALA A 74 -19.24 4.49 -0.53
N ILE A 75 -18.76 5.45 0.28
CA ILE A 75 -17.75 5.20 1.32
C ILE A 75 -18.26 5.40 2.75
N MET A 76 -19.46 5.96 2.91
CA MET A 76 -20.06 6.25 4.21
C MET A 76 -21.51 5.83 4.19
N SER A 77 -21.88 4.86 5.04
CA SER A 77 -23.26 4.44 5.17
C SER A 77 -24.11 5.51 5.87
N GLU A 78 -25.41 5.52 5.62
CA GLU A 78 -26.35 6.42 6.34
C GLU A 78 -26.26 6.21 7.85
N SER A 79 -26.06 4.97 8.29
CA SER A 79 -25.92 4.63 9.71
C SER A 79 -24.68 5.27 10.34
N ASP A 80 -23.55 5.26 9.62
CA ASP A 80 -22.30 5.84 10.12
C ASP A 80 -22.35 7.37 10.06
N PHE A 81 -22.98 7.93 9.03
CA PHE A 81 -23.27 9.36 8.95
C PHE A 81 -24.08 9.85 10.16
N LYS A 82 -25.15 9.15 10.53
CA LYS A 82 -25.97 9.47 11.72
C LYS A 82 -25.20 9.32 13.03
N LYS A 83 -24.33 8.31 13.15
CA LYS A 83 -23.46 8.17 14.34
C LYS A 83 -22.52 9.36 14.47
N LEU A 84 -21.91 9.80 13.36
CA LEU A 84 -21.03 10.97 13.34
C LEU A 84 -21.78 12.28 13.66
N GLN A 85 -23.06 12.37 13.27
CA GLN A 85 -23.91 13.53 13.54
C GLN A 85 -24.05 13.83 15.04
N ASN A 86 -24.10 12.78 15.86
CA ASN A 86 -24.26 12.90 17.30
C ASN A 86 -22.94 13.22 18.03
N LEU A 87 -21.80 13.25 17.33
CA LEU A 87 -20.49 13.54 17.90
C LEU A 87 -20.13 15.02 17.73
N SER A 88 -19.30 15.54 18.64
CA SER A 88 -18.73 16.88 18.46
C SER A 88 -17.79 16.92 17.24
N THR A 89 -17.65 18.08 16.61
CA THR A 89 -16.75 18.28 15.47
C THR A 89 -15.31 17.86 15.75
N ALA A 90 -14.85 17.98 17.00
CA ALA A 90 -13.51 17.54 17.40
C ALA A 90 -13.38 16.00 17.32
N TYR A 91 -14.38 15.26 17.79
CA TYR A 91 -14.40 13.79 17.68
C TYR A 91 -14.53 13.32 16.23
N GLN A 92 -15.35 13.99 15.42
CA GLN A 92 -15.47 13.67 13.99
C GLN A 92 -14.12 13.80 13.27
N LYS A 93 -13.39 14.90 13.52
CA LYS A 93 -12.03 15.11 12.98
C LYS A 93 -11.04 14.08 13.49
N ALA A 94 -11.10 13.75 14.79
CA ALA A 94 -10.24 12.73 15.38
C ALA A 94 -10.46 11.35 14.72
N ILE A 95 -11.71 10.98 14.41
CA ILE A 95 -12.04 9.73 13.72
C ILE A 95 -11.45 9.70 12.30
N ILE A 96 -11.57 10.79 11.54
CA ILE A 96 -10.97 10.86 10.19
C ILE A 96 -9.45 10.72 10.26
N ILE A 97 -8.81 11.45 11.18
CA ILE A 97 -7.36 11.38 11.37
C ILE A 97 -6.93 9.96 11.77
N ALA A 98 -7.65 9.33 12.70
CA ALA A 98 -7.42 7.96 13.09
C ALA A 98 -7.56 7.00 11.90
N ASN A 99 -8.55 7.19 11.03
CA ASN A 99 -8.73 6.36 9.83
C ASN A 99 -7.59 6.54 8.81
N ILE A 100 -7.06 7.75 8.67
CA ILE A 100 -5.87 8.02 7.84
C ILE A 100 -4.67 7.24 8.39
N PHE A 101 -4.41 7.33 9.69
CA PHE A 101 -3.28 6.61 10.29
C PHE A 101 -3.46 5.09 10.31
N ALA A 102 -4.69 4.63 10.51
CA ALA A 102 -5.04 3.22 10.54
C ALA A 102 -4.92 2.57 9.15
N GLY A 103 -5.54 3.19 8.14
CA GLY A 103 -5.77 2.57 6.83
C GLY A 103 -4.67 2.74 5.80
N MET A 104 -3.58 3.45 6.09
CA MET A 104 -2.47 3.65 5.15
C MET A 104 -1.32 2.67 5.43
N GLU A 105 -0.72 2.11 4.37
CA GLU A 105 0.51 1.32 4.45
C GLU A 105 1.71 2.29 4.40
N TYR A 106 2.51 2.33 5.45
CA TYR A 106 3.72 3.13 5.54
C TYR A 106 4.91 2.26 5.16
N SER A 107 5.53 2.55 4.01
CA SER A 107 6.63 1.73 3.49
C SER A 107 7.90 2.55 3.32
N LEU A 108 8.95 2.15 4.04
CA LEU A 108 10.30 2.69 3.93
C LEU A 108 11.16 1.72 3.13
N GLN A 109 12.03 2.24 2.28
CA GLN A 109 12.87 1.45 1.40
C GLN A 109 14.34 1.80 1.61
N LEU A 110 15.16 0.79 1.83
CA LEU A 110 16.61 0.89 1.69
C LEU A 110 17.01 0.21 0.37
N ARG A 111 17.60 0.96 -0.55
CA ARG A 111 17.99 0.48 -1.88
C ARG A 111 19.49 0.57 -2.05
N THR A 112 20.12 -0.52 -2.49
CA THR A 112 21.53 -0.54 -2.88
C THR A 112 21.65 -0.79 -4.37
N LEU A 113 22.46 0.00 -5.05
CA LEU A 113 22.73 -0.11 -6.48
C LEU A 113 24.23 -0.36 -6.69
N TRP A 114 24.57 -1.29 -7.58
CA TRP A 114 25.96 -1.50 -7.97
C TRP A 114 26.04 -2.10 -9.38
N ASN A 115 26.64 -1.38 -10.33
CA ASN A 115 26.62 -1.78 -11.74
C ASN A 115 25.18 -2.09 -12.21
N LEU A 116 24.91 -3.32 -12.65
CA LEU A 116 23.60 -3.81 -13.05
C LEU A 116 22.76 -4.33 -11.87
N MET A 117 23.35 -4.48 -10.69
CA MET A 117 22.67 -5.03 -9.53
C MET A 117 21.83 -3.97 -8.84
N ILE A 118 20.68 -4.41 -8.34
CA ILE A 118 19.80 -3.69 -7.43
C ILE A 118 19.41 -4.64 -6.30
N THR A 119 19.50 -4.17 -5.07
CA THR A 119 18.93 -4.84 -3.91
C THR A 119 18.09 -3.86 -3.12
N GLU A 120 17.00 -4.35 -2.53
CA GLU A 120 16.06 -3.53 -1.77
C GLU A 120 15.68 -4.25 -0.48
N VAL A 121 15.64 -3.50 0.61
CA VAL A 121 15.03 -3.91 1.88
C VAL A 121 13.86 -2.97 2.12
N ASP A 122 12.65 -3.49 2.03
CA ASP A 122 11.44 -2.70 2.26
C ASP A 122 10.86 -3.04 3.64
N LEU A 123 10.56 -2.01 4.42
CA LEU A 123 9.89 -2.10 5.71
C LEU A 123 8.51 -1.46 5.57
N SER A 124 7.47 -2.29 5.52
CA SER A 124 6.07 -1.85 5.41
C SER A 124 5.32 -2.06 6.73
N LEU A 125 4.59 -1.05 7.17
CA LEU A 125 3.68 -1.13 8.31
C LEU A 125 2.28 -0.72 7.86
N LEU A 126 1.30 -1.58 8.06
CA LEU A 126 -0.12 -1.28 7.94
C LEU A 126 -0.74 -1.38 9.34
N PRO A 127 -0.97 -0.24 10.02
CA PRO A 127 -1.36 -0.24 11.42
C PRO A 127 -2.69 -0.94 11.70
N MET A 128 -3.69 -0.75 10.83
CA MET A 128 -4.96 -1.45 10.90
C MET A 128 -5.56 -1.65 9.51
N ASN A 129 -5.66 -2.89 9.08
CA ASN A 129 -6.30 -3.21 7.82
C ASN A 129 -7.82 -3.33 7.99
N GLY A 130 -8.57 -2.32 7.55
CA GLY A 130 -10.04 -2.31 7.61
C GLY A 130 -10.70 -3.45 6.82
N SER A 131 -10.06 -3.94 5.75
CA SER A 131 -10.52 -5.10 4.98
C SER A 131 -10.22 -6.45 5.65
N TYR A 132 -9.41 -6.45 6.72
CA TYR A 132 -9.05 -7.64 7.50
C TYR A 132 -9.29 -7.39 8.99
N ASN A 133 -10.43 -6.79 9.30
CA ASN A 133 -10.96 -6.60 10.66
C ASN A 133 -10.03 -5.87 11.65
N GLY A 134 -9.12 -5.03 11.17
CA GLY A 134 -8.23 -4.25 12.06
C GLY A 134 -6.91 -4.96 12.45
N ARG A 135 -6.50 -5.97 11.67
CA ARG A 135 -5.17 -6.62 11.77
C ARG A 135 -4.05 -5.59 11.54
N LEU A 136 -3.01 -5.64 12.38
CA LEU A 136 -1.75 -4.93 12.14
C LEU A 136 -0.81 -5.83 11.33
N ASP A 137 -0.35 -5.33 10.18
CA ASP A 137 0.64 -6.03 9.36
C ASP A 137 1.96 -5.26 9.38
N PHE A 138 3.02 -5.89 9.88
CA PHE A 138 4.39 -5.42 9.71
C PHE A 138 5.11 -6.37 8.75
N MET A 139 5.76 -5.85 7.71
CA MET A 139 6.36 -6.66 6.66
C MET A 139 7.77 -6.19 6.38
N VAL A 140 8.70 -7.15 6.33
CA VAL A 140 10.08 -6.95 5.90
C VAL A 140 10.28 -7.70 4.59
N SER A 141 10.60 -6.99 3.52
CA SER A 141 10.86 -7.58 2.20
C SER A 141 12.34 -7.47 1.86
N LEU A 142 12.96 -8.58 1.47
CA LEU A 142 14.34 -8.63 0.99
C LEU A 142 14.33 -9.00 -0.48
N ASN A 143 14.74 -8.05 -1.33
CA ASN A 143 14.67 -8.15 -2.78
C ASN A 143 16.05 -8.02 -3.42
N GLY A 144 16.29 -8.81 -4.46
CA GLY A 144 17.48 -8.71 -5.31
C GLY A 144 17.10 -8.81 -6.77
N GLY A 145 17.89 -8.19 -7.64
CA GLY A 145 17.63 -8.27 -9.06
C GLY A 145 18.57 -7.44 -9.91
N ILE A 146 18.08 -7.11 -11.10
CA ILE A 146 18.84 -6.42 -12.13
C ILE A 146 18.16 -5.12 -12.54
N ARG A 147 18.97 -4.15 -12.91
CA ARG A 147 18.55 -2.86 -13.44
C ARG A 147 19.43 -2.43 -14.61
N LEU A 148 18.94 -1.52 -15.43
CA LEU A 148 19.78 -0.82 -16.40
C LEU A 148 20.30 0.51 -15.83
N PRO A 149 21.62 0.76 -15.81
CA PRO A 149 22.23 1.92 -15.16
C PRO A 149 22.20 3.16 -16.06
N TYR A 150 20.99 3.60 -16.40
CA TYR A 150 20.72 4.81 -17.17
C TYR A 150 19.80 5.75 -16.38
N PHE A 151 19.64 6.99 -16.87
CA PHE A 151 18.70 7.95 -16.28
C PHE A 151 17.24 7.46 -16.34
N ILE A 152 16.89 6.65 -17.34
CA ILE A 152 15.70 5.80 -17.35
C ILE A 152 16.18 4.42 -16.89
N MET A 153 15.84 4.04 -15.66
CA MET A 153 16.33 2.86 -14.97
C MET A 153 15.18 1.85 -14.87
N PRO A 154 14.92 1.03 -15.90
CA PRO A 154 14.08 -0.14 -15.76
C PRO A 154 14.78 -1.15 -14.84
N TYR A 155 14.00 -1.84 -14.03
CA TYR A 155 14.50 -2.88 -13.15
C TYR A 155 13.46 -3.99 -12.96
N ILE A 156 13.97 -5.16 -12.62
CA ILE A 156 13.18 -6.30 -12.12
C ILE A 156 13.90 -6.87 -10.91
N THR A 157 13.13 -7.13 -9.86
CA THR A 157 13.58 -7.66 -8.58
C THR A 157 12.65 -8.77 -8.15
N GLY A 158 13.22 -9.77 -7.48
CA GLY A 158 12.46 -10.83 -6.83
C GLY A 158 13.03 -11.06 -5.43
N GLY A 159 12.18 -11.54 -4.54
CA GLY A 159 12.59 -11.65 -3.15
C GLY A 159 11.61 -12.38 -2.26
N VAL A 160 11.98 -12.41 -0.99
CA VAL A 160 11.19 -13.00 0.08
C VAL A 160 10.59 -11.90 0.94
N ASN A 161 9.41 -12.13 1.48
CA ASN A 161 8.76 -11.27 2.46
C ASN A 161 8.60 -12.04 3.76
N PHE A 162 8.76 -11.32 4.86
CA PHE A 162 8.48 -11.80 6.19
C PHE A 162 7.39 -10.92 6.77
N THR A 163 6.17 -11.46 6.85
CA THR A 163 5.00 -10.75 7.37
C THR A 163 4.77 -11.16 8.82
N PHE A 164 4.79 -10.17 9.71
CA PHE A 164 4.42 -10.27 11.11
C PHE A 164 3.01 -9.68 11.25
N GLN A 165 2.05 -10.52 11.61
CA GLN A 165 0.67 -10.13 11.77
C GLN A 165 0.29 -10.17 13.24
N PHE A 166 -0.36 -9.11 13.72
CA PHE A 166 -0.91 -9.04 15.07
C PHE A 166 -2.43 -8.88 15.03
N TYR A 167 -3.12 -9.76 15.76
CA TYR A 167 -4.58 -9.79 15.88
C TYR A 167 -4.99 -9.33 17.28
N PRO A 168 -5.64 -8.16 17.42
CA PRO A 168 -6.26 -7.79 18.69
C PRO A 168 -7.33 -8.83 19.09
N GLU A 169 -7.40 -9.15 20.37
CA GLU A 169 -8.25 -10.23 20.92
C GLU A 169 -9.76 -10.04 20.65
N SER A 170 -10.21 -8.79 20.52
CA SER A 170 -11.60 -8.45 20.14
C SER A 170 -11.94 -8.79 18.68
N VAL A 171 -10.94 -8.96 17.82
CA VAL A 171 -11.06 -9.21 16.37
C VAL A 171 -10.94 -10.70 16.05
N ALA A 172 -10.07 -11.41 16.74
CA ALA A 172 -9.86 -12.85 16.56
C ALA A 172 -11.15 -13.68 16.78
N ASN A 173 -12.05 -13.19 17.63
CA ASN A 173 -13.31 -13.84 18.00
C ASN A 173 -14.47 -13.61 17.00
N ALA A 174 -14.33 -12.70 16.03
CA ALA A 174 -15.43 -12.33 15.12
C ALA A 174 -15.57 -13.25 13.89
N GLU A 175 -14.48 -13.88 13.42
CA GLU A 175 -14.51 -14.79 12.26
C GLU A 175 -14.13 -16.22 12.66
N ARG A 176 -15.14 -17.08 12.82
CA ARG A 176 -15.00 -18.46 13.32
C ARG A 176 -14.05 -19.33 12.49
N TRP A 177 -13.96 -19.10 11.18
CA TRP A 177 -13.05 -19.82 10.29
C TRP A 177 -11.59 -19.35 10.45
N LYS A 178 -11.31 -18.05 10.61
CA LYS A 178 -9.96 -17.56 10.93
C LYS A 178 -9.56 -17.88 12.36
N SER A 179 -10.51 -17.93 13.29
CA SER A 179 -10.31 -18.44 14.64
C SER A 179 -9.67 -19.83 14.59
N ASN A 180 -10.15 -20.75 13.77
CA ASN A 180 -9.61 -22.12 13.73
C ASN A 180 -8.19 -22.22 13.14
N TRP A 181 -7.70 -21.19 12.45
CA TRP A 181 -6.42 -21.22 11.69
C TRP A 181 -5.38 -20.25 12.24
N GLY A 182 -5.80 -19.20 12.96
CA GLY A 182 -4.95 -18.14 13.53
C GLY A 182 -4.92 -18.09 15.06
N THR A 183 -5.68 -18.90 15.79
CA THR A 183 -5.74 -18.84 17.27
C THR A 183 -4.65 -19.59 18.00
N PHE A 184 -3.56 -20.00 17.34
CA PHE A 184 -2.43 -20.54 18.10
C PHE A 184 -1.52 -19.47 18.73
N GLN A 185 -1.70 -18.18 18.42
CA GLN A 185 -1.20 -17.03 19.19
C GLN A 185 -1.63 -15.72 18.49
N ASN A 186 -1.83 -14.61 19.23
CA ASN A 186 -2.13 -13.27 18.69
C ASN A 186 -1.07 -12.73 17.70
N PHE A 187 -0.01 -13.50 17.41
CA PHE A 187 1.09 -13.21 16.51
C PHE A 187 1.24 -14.34 15.48
N ALA A 188 1.31 -13.98 14.19
CA ALA A 188 1.64 -14.92 13.12
C ALA A 188 2.86 -14.43 12.34
N PHE A 189 3.83 -15.32 12.12
CA PHE A 189 4.97 -15.10 11.23
C PHE A 189 4.74 -15.88 9.93
N ARG A 190 4.66 -15.16 8.81
CA ARG A 190 4.27 -15.71 7.51
C ARG A 190 5.32 -15.38 6.46
N PRO A 191 6.05 -16.40 5.95
CA PRO A 191 6.96 -16.20 4.83
C PRO A 191 6.17 -16.09 3.53
N GLY A 192 6.67 -15.26 2.63
CA GLY A 192 6.08 -15.03 1.33
C GLY A 192 7.13 -14.70 0.28
N ILE A 193 6.68 -14.49 -0.95
CA ILE A 193 7.52 -14.09 -2.07
C ILE A 193 6.94 -12.88 -2.77
N ASN A 194 7.80 -12.09 -3.40
CA ASN A 194 7.33 -11.04 -4.29
C ASN A 194 8.22 -10.92 -5.52
N ILE A 195 7.61 -10.43 -6.59
CA ILE A 195 8.29 -10.00 -7.81
C ILE A 195 7.87 -8.57 -8.05
N LYS A 196 8.84 -7.71 -8.33
CA LYS A 196 8.63 -6.28 -8.54
C LYS A 196 9.40 -5.85 -9.79
N ALA A 197 8.69 -5.24 -10.73
CA ALA A 197 9.25 -4.63 -11.92
C ALA A 197 8.91 -3.14 -11.90
N GLY A 198 9.85 -2.30 -12.32
CA GLY A 198 9.62 -0.85 -12.30
C GLY A 198 10.46 -0.09 -13.30
N LEU A 199 10.14 1.19 -13.41
CA LEU A 199 10.79 2.15 -14.27
C LEU A 199 11.01 3.44 -13.50
N ASP A 200 12.27 3.69 -13.15
CA ASP A 200 12.68 4.87 -12.39
C ASP A 200 13.35 5.92 -13.28
N PHE A 201 12.99 7.18 -13.07
CA PHE A 201 13.78 8.31 -13.53
C PHE A 201 14.82 8.65 -12.46
N LYS A 202 16.08 8.40 -12.78
CA LYS A 202 17.22 8.54 -11.88
C LYS A 202 18.02 9.81 -12.18
N PHE A 203 18.07 10.65 -11.16
CA PHE A 203 18.94 11.81 -11.04
C PHE A 203 20.13 11.46 -10.13
N LYS A 204 21.12 12.35 -10.05
CA LYS A 204 22.36 12.11 -9.31
C LYS A 204 22.17 11.66 -7.85
N LEU A 205 21.23 12.25 -7.12
CA LEU A 205 20.99 11.95 -5.69
C LEU A 205 19.56 11.48 -5.42
N PHE A 206 18.75 11.30 -6.45
CA PHE A 206 17.32 11.04 -6.31
C PHE A 206 16.82 10.16 -7.44
N SER A 207 15.89 9.25 -7.17
CA SER A 207 15.11 8.58 -8.21
C SER A 207 13.64 8.59 -7.84
N ILE A 208 12.79 8.74 -8.85
CA ILE A 208 11.35 8.57 -8.74
C ILE A 208 10.85 7.73 -9.91
N GLY A 209 9.96 6.79 -9.65
CA GLY A 209 9.45 5.92 -10.69
C GLY A 209 8.18 5.20 -10.32
N ALA A 210 7.61 4.55 -11.33
CA ALA A 210 6.47 3.67 -11.14
C ALA A 210 6.95 2.22 -11.04
N TYR A 211 6.27 1.43 -10.22
CA TYR A 211 6.49 0.00 -10.12
C TYR A 211 5.18 -0.77 -10.16
N TYR A 212 5.29 -2.01 -10.61
CA TYR A 212 4.31 -3.07 -10.46
C TYR A 212 4.93 -4.16 -9.59
N GLN A 213 4.18 -4.63 -8.60
CA GLN A 213 4.60 -5.68 -7.69
C GLN A 213 3.50 -6.72 -7.57
N TYR A 214 3.87 -7.97 -7.77
CA TYR A 214 3.05 -9.11 -7.41
C TYR A 214 3.60 -9.70 -6.10
N ILE A 215 2.77 -9.75 -5.06
CA ILE A 215 3.20 -10.19 -3.74
C ILE A 215 2.32 -11.32 -3.22
N ILE A 216 2.92 -12.46 -2.89
CA ILE A 216 2.30 -13.48 -2.07
C ILE A 216 2.82 -13.25 -0.65
N LYS A 217 2.00 -12.62 0.19
CA LYS A 217 2.38 -12.28 1.58
C LYS A 217 2.47 -13.50 2.49
N ASP A 218 1.66 -14.50 2.20
CA ASP A 218 1.50 -15.73 2.94
C ASP A 218 1.03 -16.83 1.98
N PHE A 219 1.80 -17.91 1.88
CA PHE A 219 1.46 -19.05 1.04
C PHE A 219 0.23 -19.81 1.54
N GLU A 220 0.02 -19.87 2.86
CA GLU A 220 -1.10 -20.57 3.46
C GLU A 220 -2.41 -19.82 3.17
N GLU A 221 -2.45 -18.52 3.46
CA GLU A 221 -3.58 -17.64 3.12
C GLU A 221 -3.86 -17.63 1.61
N PHE A 222 -2.82 -17.65 0.77
CA PHE A 222 -2.97 -17.76 -0.68
C PHE A 222 -3.68 -19.05 -1.09
N SER A 223 -3.25 -20.20 -0.55
CA SER A 223 -3.86 -21.51 -0.88
C SER A 223 -5.30 -21.61 -0.37
N GLY A 224 -5.58 -21.09 0.83
CA GLY A 224 -6.92 -21.06 1.41
C GLY A 224 -7.88 -20.17 0.61
N TRP A 225 -7.45 -18.96 0.25
CA TRP A 225 -8.23 -18.05 -0.59
C TRP A 225 -8.56 -18.63 -1.97
N TRP A 226 -7.56 -19.25 -2.61
CA TRP A 226 -7.78 -19.91 -3.88
C TRP A 226 -8.85 -21.00 -3.77
N SER A 227 -8.73 -21.87 -2.75
CA SER A 227 -9.66 -22.98 -2.54
C SER A 227 -11.08 -22.48 -2.27
N GLU A 228 -11.23 -21.48 -1.40
CA GLU A 228 -12.52 -20.90 -1.03
C GLU A 228 -13.20 -20.24 -2.23
N MET A 229 -12.46 -19.42 -3.00
CA MET A 229 -12.99 -18.75 -4.19
C MET A 229 -13.38 -19.77 -5.27
N SER A 230 -12.55 -20.79 -5.50
CA SER A 230 -12.83 -21.83 -6.48
C SER A 230 -14.07 -22.65 -6.11
N SER A 231 -14.23 -23.00 -4.82
CA SER A 231 -15.41 -23.72 -4.32
C SER A 231 -16.66 -22.87 -4.47
N SER A 232 -16.63 -21.61 -4.00
CA SER A 232 -17.77 -20.70 -4.08
C SER A 232 -18.24 -20.45 -5.51
N LEU A 233 -17.33 -20.33 -6.47
CA LEU A 233 -17.69 -20.19 -7.89
C LEU A 233 -18.29 -21.48 -8.48
N THR A 234 -17.77 -22.64 -8.07
CA THR A 234 -18.33 -23.93 -8.48
C THR A 234 -19.73 -24.14 -7.90
N ASP A 235 -19.93 -23.80 -6.63
CA ASP A 235 -21.23 -23.85 -5.96
C ASP A 235 -22.24 -22.86 -6.58
N ALA A 236 -21.75 -21.76 -7.16
CA ALA A 236 -22.55 -20.81 -7.94
C ALA A 236 -22.89 -21.29 -9.36
N GLY A 237 -22.47 -22.50 -9.75
CA GLY A 237 -22.82 -23.15 -11.02
C GLY A 237 -21.78 -22.98 -12.13
N GLU A 238 -20.60 -22.45 -11.84
CA GLU A 238 -19.50 -22.40 -12.81
C GLU A 238 -18.88 -23.79 -13.00
N ASN A 239 -18.38 -24.05 -14.21
CA ASN A 239 -17.56 -25.24 -14.44
C ASN A 239 -16.25 -25.14 -13.63
N VAL A 240 -15.76 -26.27 -13.09
CA VAL A 240 -14.56 -26.33 -12.24
C VAL A 240 -13.34 -25.64 -12.87
N GLU A 241 -13.07 -25.87 -14.16
CA GLU A 241 -11.90 -25.27 -14.83
C GLU A 241 -12.05 -23.75 -14.94
N VAL A 242 -13.25 -23.28 -15.24
CA VAL A 242 -13.58 -21.85 -15.34
C VAL A 242 -13.54 -21.18 -13.97
N ALA A 243 -14.06 -21.85 -12.95
CA ALA A 243 -14.05 -21.40 -11.56
C ALA A 243 -12.60 -21.23 -11.04
N GLN A 244 -11.74 -22.21 -11.31
CA GLN A 244 -10.32 -22.13 -10.96
C GLN A 244 -9.60 -20.99 -11.70
N ALA A 245 -9.80 -20.85 -13.00
CA ALA A 245 -9.19 -19.76 -13.76
C ALA A 245 -9.68 -18.37 -13.28
N LYS A 246 -10.96 -18.24 -12.95
CA LYS A 246 -11.53 -17.01 -12.37
C LYS A 246 -10.97 -16.72 -10.98
N ALA A 247 -10.90 -17.73 -10.11
CA ALA A 247 -10.25 -17.61 -8.80
C ALA A 247 -8.78 -17.16 -8.95
N ALA A 248 -8.06 -17.68 -9.95
CA ALA A 248 -6.72 -17.22 -10.29
C ALA A 248 -6.65 -15.74 -10.62
N GLY A 249 -7.52 -15.28 -11.50
CA GLY A 249 -7.58 -13.88 -11.89
C GLY A 249 -7.92 -12.98 -10.70
N MET A 250 -8.85 -13.40 -9.84
CA MET A 250 -9.23 -12.68 -8.63
C MET A 250 -8.08 -12.58 -7.63
N VAL A 251 -7.43 -13.71 -7.31
CA VAL A 251 -6.28 -13.74 -6.40
C VAL A 251 -5.12 -12.96 -6.99
N PHE A 252 -4.85 -13.11 -8.29
CA PHE A 252 -3.79 -12.36 -8.97
C PHE A 252 -4.03 -10.86 -8.89
N GLY A 253 -5.26 -10.42 -9.15
CA GLY A 253 -5.67 -9.01 -9.03
C GLY A 253 -5.53 -8.48 -7.60
N ALA A 254 -5.93 -9.26 -6.60
CA ALA A 254 -5.86 -8.88 -5.19
C ALA A 254 -4.41 -8.77 -4.67
N GLN A 255 -3.50 -9.60 -5.19
CA GLN A 255 -2.08 -9.61 -4.84
C GLN A 255 -1.21 -8.68 -5.71
N SER A 256 -1.81 -8.09 -6.76
CA SER A 256 -1.16 -7.12 -7.64
C SER A 256 -1.22 -5.72 -7.05
N LYS A 257 -0.07 -5.05 -6.99
CA LYS A 257 0.06 -3.66 -6.55
C LYS A 257 0.79 -2.85 -7.61
N PHE A 258 0.28 -1.65 -7.89
CA PHE A 258 1.05 -0.62 -8.59
C PHE A 258 1.49 0.44 -7.58
N GLY A 259 2.56 1.17 -7.86
CA GLY A 259 2.96 2.22 -6.94
C GLY A 259 4.02 3.14 -7.49
N ILE A 260 4.39 4.10 -6.65
CA ILE A 260 5.48 5.05 -6.88
C ILE A 260 6.59 4.73 -5.89
N SER A 261 7.81 4.60 -6.39
CA SER A 261 9.02 4.51 -5.58
C SER A 261 9.76 5.84 -5.65
N MET A 262 10.17 6.35 -4.49
CA MET A 262 11.03 7.53 -4.36
C MET A 262 12.24 7.14 -3.51
N CYS A 263 13.45 7.47 -3.95
CA CYS A 263 14.68 7.10 -3.25
C CYS A 263 15.75 8.18 -3.35
N TRP A 264 16.35 8.55 -2.23
CA TRP A 264 17.46 9.50 -2.14
C TRP A 264 18.76 8.76 -1.89
N TYR A 265 19.79 9.01 -2.72
CA TYR A 265 21.08 8.33 -2.67
C TYR A 265 22.13 9.17 -1.94
N PHE A 266 22.92 8.53 -1.08
CA PHE A 266 23.95 9.19 -0.27
C PHE A 266 25.37 9.09 -0.89
N PHE A 267 25.60 8.13 -1.79
CA PHE A 267 26.90 7.83 -2.41
C PHE A 267 26.76 7.61 -3.91
#